data_AF-A0A9W6S2I3-F1
#
_entry.id   AF-A0A9W6S2I3-F1
#
_cell.length_a   1.000
_cell.length_b   1.000
_cell.length_c   1.000
_cell.angle_alpha   90.00
_cell.angle_beta   90.00
_cell.angle_gamma   90.00
#
_symmetry.space_group_name_H-M   'P 1'
#
loop_
_entity.id
_entity.type
_entity.pdbx_description
1 polymer ?
#
loop_
_entity_poly.entity_id
_entity_poly.type
_entity_poly.pdbx_seq_one_letter_code
_entity_poly.pdbx_strand_id
1 'polypeptide(L)'
;MSRDIFADAARRHAHALPGHTLLAAEPCALPASALTVDVLVEQSEDLEAAQKYTLRAMLNGIDTVDDLQLFLGLTEGDTGRAVAGLLLAEYVTYQPPAQGGVRRLQLLPAGREAARDAQLRRPMSTTIQVVYDRLIGTVTDWRRNSLRRSNQAKSDPARILIPPASSMPVRTTDLSISALTGTLDPRTRDGVRILGISGVTENRNFYRDAILLVFKDDESNTLRLGVEIDGRWSEPHAAALEAMGAVERLRLSAAPVEHPHEPVTDPGARLDKDNVVALQISGEHATGEDENGALDRAAIRWLGVYEHPQWLADAVANSRRRLLISSPRIRTTVANDQWIRRVENLSRTVDVTIVWGLDDNDGSDRDALDALHAAARRANRLGIIRLDDTRAKVLVSDSYYITTSFNWLSFRGEPSRKYRQNDGDLVRDQGLADRAYDKYLAEACARAVEVVGTLPAKYRDLVGAGTTRTDRGTTTSGPVVPRESRRPAAPSRAERRRAALSKLAVGQTVSGPVKTLTAFGAFVDLGEIDGLIHISELAAHRVQHPSEVVSVGETVTVLVLDVDTVRERISLSLKATTSADSAPNQPAPESPTPSQRKHRPK
;
A
#
# COMPACT_ATOMS: atom_id res chain seq x y z
N MET A 1 3.83 3.86 -16.75
CA MET A 1 4.43 3.88 -15.39
C MET A 1 4.06 2.57 -14.70
N SER A 2 5.05 1.72 -14.37
CA SER A 2 4.78 0.50 -13.61
C SER A 2 4.40 0.88 -12.17
N ARG A 3 3.32 0.30 -11.63
CA ARG A 3 3.12 0.33 -10.18
C ARG A 3 4.22 -0.53 -9.54
N ASP A 4 4.84 -0.01 -8.49
CA ASP A 4 5.70 -0.81 -7.64
C ASP A 4 4.83 -1.76 -6.81
N ILE A 5 4.75 -3.00 -7.29
CA ILE A 5 3.95 -4.08 -6.71
C ILE A 5 4.41 -4.45 -5.30
N PHE A 6 5.69 -4.24 -4.97
CA PHE A 6 6.27 -4.54 -3.67
C PHE A 6 5.88 -3.46 -2.66
N ALA A 7 5.92 -2.19 -3.08
CA ALA A 7 5.38 -1.09 -2.27
C ALA A 7 3.85 -1.19 -2.10
N ASP A 8 3.11 -1.69 -3.10
CA ASP A 8 1.66 -1.98 -2.96
C ASP A 8 1.40 -3.17 -2.03
N ALA A 9 2.26 -4.19 -2.01
CA ALA A 9 2.20 -5.30 -1.05
C ALA A 9 2.48 -4.84 0.39
N ALA A 10 3.57 -4.10 0.60
CA ALA A 10 3.89 -3.49 1.88
C ALA A 10 2.74 -2.64 2.43
N ARG A 11 2.12 -1.80 1.58
CA ARG A 11 0.93 -1.01 1.98
C ARG A 11 -0.26 -1.85 2.45
N ARG A 12 -0.54 -2.98 1.79
CA ARG A 12 -1.70 -3.84 2.12
C ARG A 12 -1.48 -4.68 3.37
N HIS A 13 -0.23 -5.04 3.66
CA HIS A 13 0.09 -6.00 4.72
C HIS A 13 0.94 -5.42 5.86
N ALA A 14 1.18 -4.10 5.89
CA ALA A 14 1.85 -3.39 6.99
C ALA A 14 1.25 -3.64 8.39
N HIS A 15 -0.03 -4.03 8.47
CA HIS A 15 -0.74 -4.35 9.71
C HIS A 15 -1.30 -5.78 9.73
N ALA A 16 -0.76 -6.69 8.89
CA ALA A 16 -1.22 -8.09 8.84
C ALA A 16 -0.89 -8.86 10.13
N LEU A 17 0.16 -8.46 10.85
CA LEU A 17 0.57 -9.03 12.14
C LEU A 17 0.54 -7.94 13.23
N PRO A 18 -0.39 -8.02 14.20
CA PRO A 18 -0.39 -7.13 15.37
C PRO A 18 0.88 -7.28 16.22
N GLY A 19 1.36 -6.19 16.82
CA GLY A 19 2.61 -6.17 17.61
C GLY A 19 3.89 -6.36 16.81
N HIS A 20 3.81 -6.29 15.48
CA HIS A 20 4.95 -6.45 14.59
C HIS A 20 5.04 -5.28 13.60
N THR A 21 6.24 -4.73 13.43
CA THR A 21 6.56 -3.75 12.40
C THR A 21 7.02 -4.45 11.11
N LEU A 22 6.37 -4.19 9.97
CA LEU A 22 6.86 -4.61 8.66
C LEU A 22 8.15 -3.84 8.30
N LEU A 23 9.25 -4.57 8.08
CA LEU A 23 10.55 -4.02 7.68
C LEU A 23 10.72 -3.93 6.16
N ALA A 24 10.36 -5.00 5.44
CA ALA A 24 10.63 -5.12 4.00
C ALA A 24 9.56 -5.96 3.28
N ALA A 25 9.45 -5.73 1.96
CA ALA A 25 8.62 -6.51 1.04
C ALA A 25 9.46 -6.82 -0.21
N GLU A 26 10.00 -8.03 -0.28
CA GLU A 26 11.00 -8.41 -1.29
C GLU A 26 10.44 -9.44 -2.28
N PRO A 27 10.82 -9.41 -3.58
CA PRO A 27 10.47 -10.47 -4.51
C PRO A 27 11.05 -11.80 -4.04
N CYS A 28 10.22 -12.83 -3.97
CA CYS A 28 10.64 -14.18 -3.66
C CYS A 28 10.11 -15.21 -4.67
N ALA A 29 10.70 -16.40 -4.63
CA ALA A 29 10.30 -17.54 -5.44
C ALA A 29 9.98 -18.71 -4.51
N LEU A 30 8.70 -19.10 -4.46
CA LEU A 30 8.22 -20.24 -3.69
C LEU A 30 8.51 -21.53 -4.44
N PRO A 31 9.05 -22.58 -3.80
CA PRO A 31 9.46 -23.80 -4.48
C PRO A 31 8.23 -24.61 -4.89
N ALA A 32 8.12 -24.91 -6.19
CA ALA A 32 6.94 -25.58 -6.76
C ALA A 32 7.34 -26.80 -7.61
N SER A 33 6.47 -27.80 -7.64
CA SER A 33 6.58 -28.95 -8.53
C SER A 33 5.38 -29.01 -9.47
N ALA A 34 5.64 -29.25 -10.75
CA ALA A 34 4.61 -29.72 -11.67
C ALA A 34 4.49 -31.24 -11.49
N LEU A 35 3.31 -31.72 -11.10
CA LEU A 35 3.02 -33.15 -10.94
C LEU A 35 2.15 -33.65 -12.08
N THR A 36 2.49 -34.83 -12.59
CA THR A 36 1.55 -35.69 -13.31
C THR A 36 1.06 -36.73 -12.30
N VAL A 37 -0.23 -36.69 -11.94
CA VAL A 37 -0.81 -37.60 -10.95
C VAL A 37 -1.73 -38.57 -11.67
N ASP A 38 -1.48 -39.86 -11.49
CA ASP A 38 -2.31 -40.93 -12.01
C ASP A 38 -3.45 -41.16 -11.01
N VAL A 39 -4.68 -41.00 -11.46
CA VAL A 39 -5.89 -41.05 -10.64
C VAL A 39 -6.90 -42.03 -11.20
N LEU A 40 -7.53 -42.77 -10.29
CA LEU A 40 -8.74 -43.51 -10.59
C LEU A 40 -9.92 -42.54 -10.44
N VAL A 41 -10.71 -42.36 -11.48
CA VAL A 41 -11.89 -41.49 -11.47
C VAL A 41 -13.16 -42.28 -11.80
N GLU A 42 -14.24 -41.96 -11.10
CA GLU A 42 -15.61 -42.27 -11.52
C GLU A 42 -16.04 -41.16 -12.48
N GLN A 43 -16.09 -41.46 -13.77
CA GLN A 43 -16.65 -40.57 -14.79
C GLN A 43 -18.14 -40.88 -14.96
N SER A 44 -18.99 -39.85 -14.96
CA SER A 44 -20.37 -39.98 -15.40
C SER A 44 -20.48 -39.69 -16.90
N GLU A 45 -20.98 -40.68 -17.64
CA GLU A 45 -21.43 -40.52 -19.02
C GLU A 45 -22.96 -40.48 -19.03
N ASP A 46 -23.57 -39.70 -19.93
CA ASP A 46 -25.02 -39.76 -20.12
C ASP A 46 -25.38 -41.13 -20.70
N LEU A 47 -26.33 -41.83 -20.06
CA LEU A 47 -26.88 -43.07 -20.58
C LEU A 47 -27.51 -42.83 -21.97
N GLU A 48 -27.22 -43.73 -22.92
CA GLU A 48 -27.96 -43.79 -24.19
C GLU A 48 -29.47 -43.80 -23.90
N ALA A 49 -30.26 -43.15 -24.75
CA ALA A 49 -31.70 -42.97 -24.51
C ALA A 49 -32.40 -44.31 -24.20
N ALA A 50 -32.11 -45.36 -24.98
CA ALA A 50 -32.66 -46.70 -24.74
C ALA A 50 -32.29 -47.21 -23.33
N GLN A 51 -31.01 -47.23 -22.96
CA GLN A 51 -30.53 -47.70 -21.64
C GLN A 51 -31.12 -46.87 -20.48
N LYS A 52 -31.23 -45.54 -20.65
CA LYS A 52 -31.84 -44.61 -19.70
C LYS A 52 -33.32 -44.92 -19.45
N TYR A 53 -34.09 -45.14 -20.51
CA TYR A 53 -35.50 -45.50 -20.39
C TYR A 53 -35.69 -46.95 -19.88
N THR A 54 -34.83 -47.90 -20.26
CA THR A 54 -34.80 -49.27 -19.69
C THR A 54 -34.63 -49.23 -18.18
N LEU A 55 -33.62 -48.53 -17.66
CA LEU A 55 -33.41 -48.40 -16.21
C LEU A 55 -34.59 -47.70 -15.51
N ARG A 56 -35.21 -46.69 -16.15
CA ARG A 56 -36.43 -46.03 -15.66
C ARG A 56 -37.61 -47.00 -15.57
N ALA A 57 -37.82 -47.84 -16.59
CA ALA A 57 -38.88 -48.83 -16.66
C ALA A 57 -38.71 -49.91 -15.58
N MET A 58 -37.50 -50.44 -15.42
CA MET A 58 -37.16 -51.39 -14.36
C MET A 58 -37.35 -50.81 -12.96
N LEU A 59 -37.06 -49.53 -12.75
CA LEU A 59 -37.30 -48.86 -11.46
C LEU A 59 -38.79 -48.78 -11.11
N ASN A 60 -39.68 -48.84 -12.12
CA ASN A 60 -41.13 -48.88 -11.97
C ASN A 60 -41.72 -50.30 -12.07
N GLY A 61 -40.87 -51.35 -12.03
CA GLY A 61 -41.29 -52.75 -11.95
C GLY A 61 -41.42 -53.50 -13.28
N ILE A 62 -40.99 -52.91 -14.41
CA ILE A 62 -40.96 -53.59 -15.71
C ILE A 62 -39.65 -54.39 -15.81
N ASP A 63 -39.70 -55.69 -15.51
CA ASP A 63 -38.51 -56.52 -15.23
C ASP A 63 -38.25 -57.65 -16.25
N THR A 64 -39.05 -57.80 -17.32
CA THR A 64 -38.78 -58.75 -18.41
C THR A 64 -38.30 -58.03 -19.68
N VAL A 65 -37.54 -58.73 -20.54
CA VAL A 65 -37.06 -58.16 -21.81
C VAL A 65 -38.23 -57.87 -22.77
N ASP A 66 -39.25 -58.73 -22.78
CA ASP A 66 -40.42 -58.59 -23.65
C ASP A 66 -41.28 -57.39 -23.23
N ASP A 67 -41.53 -57.20 -21.93
CA ASP A 67 -42.26 -56.04 -21.42
C ASP A 67 -41.47 -54.74 -21.63
N LEU A 68 -40.14 -54.78 -21.51
CA LEU A 68 -39.26 -53.65 -21.85
C LEU A 68 -39.33 -53.30 -23.34
N GLN A 69 -39.32 -54.29 -24.23
CA GLN A 69 -39.46 -54.07 -25.67
C GLN A 69 -40.80 -53.37 -25.99
N LEU A 70 -41.89 -53.88 -25.42
CA LEU A 70 -43.24 -53.32 -25.58
C LEU A 70 -43.34 -51.89 -25.02
N PHE A 71 -42.79 -51.65 -23.82
CA PHE A 71 -42.83 -50.35 -23.17
C PHE A 71 -41.99 -49.27 -23.87
N LEU A 72 -40.83 -49.66 -24.40
CA LEU A 72 -39.90 -48.74 -25.07
C LEU A 72 -40.25 -48.51 -26.55
N GLY A 73 -41.10 -49.35 -27.14
CA GLY A 73 -41.44 -49.30 -28.57
C GLY A 73 -40.25 -49.61 -29.49
N LEU A 74 -39.26 -50.34 -28.98
CA LEU A 74 -38.02 -50.68 -29.68
C LEU A 74 -38.13 -52.04 -30.37
N THR A 75 -37.22 -52.32 -31.30
CA THR A 75 -37.10 -53.67 -31.86
C THR A 75 -36.49 -54.62 -30.82
N GLU A 76 -36.64 -55.94 -31.02
CA GLU A 76 -35.98 -56.97 -30.20
C GLU A 76 -34.46 -56.77 -30.17
N GLY A 77 -33.85 -56.46 -31.32
CA GLY A 77 -32.41 -56.21 -31.44
C GLY A 77 -31.94 -54.92 -30.75
N ASP A 78 -32.77 -53.87 -30.72
CA ASP A 78 -32.45 -52.62 -30.03
C ASP A 78 -32.61 -52.77 -28.51
N THR A 79 -33.68 -53.42 -28.06
CA THR A 79 -33.93 -53.75 -26.65
C THR A 79 -32.83 -54.67 -26.12
N GLY A 80 -32.48 -55.71 -26.89
CA GLY A 80 -31.38 -56.62 -26.57
C GLY A 80 -30.03 -55.91 -26.44
N ARG A 81 -29.71 -54.96 -27.32
CA ARG A 81 -28.49 -54.13 -27.21
C ARG A 81 -28.49 -53.25 -25.96
N ALA A 82 -29.61 -52.60 -25.65
CA ALA A 82 -29.72 -51.76 -24.44
C ALA A 82 -29.55 -52.59 -23.15
N VAL A 83 -30.21 -53.76 -23.06
CA VAL A 83 -30.08 -54.68 -21.92
C VAL A 83 -28.66 -55.26 -21.82
N ALA A 84 -28.04 -55.64 -22.95
CA ALA A 84 -26.66 -56.13 -22.97
C ALA A 84 -25.65 -55.07 -22.49
N GLY A 85 -25.81 -53.80 -22.88
CA GLY A 85 -24.99 -52.69 -22.39
C GLY A 85 -25.11 -52.49 -20.87
N LEU A 86 -26.30 -52.62 -20.32
CA LEU A 86 -26.57 -52.52 -18.87
C LEU A 86 -26.04 -53.72 -18.07
N LEU A 87 -26.06 -54.93 -18.66
CA LEU A 87 -25.46 -56.14 -18.08
C LEU A 87 -23.93 -56.02 -18.04
N LEU A 88 -23.30 -55.59 -19.14
CA LEU A 88 -21.85 -55.36 -19.24
C LEU A 88 -21.35 -54.25 -18.29
N ALA A 89 -22.24 -53.34 -17.89
CA ALA A 89 -21.95 -52.27 -16.94
C ALA A 89 -22.36 -52.59 -15.49
N GLU A 90 -22.78 -53.83 -15.20
CA GLU A 90 -23.18 -54.31 -13.85
C GLU A 90 -24.30 -53.47 -13.19
N TYR A 91 -25.19 -52.86 -13.98
CA TYR A 91 -26.38 -52.16 -13.46
C TYR A 91 -27.59 -53.09 -13.29
N VAL A 92 -27.64 -54.14 -14.10
CA VAL A 92 -28.69 -55.16 -14.04
C VAL A 92 -28.05 -56.54 -14.03
N THR A 93 -28.78 -57.53 -13.51
CA THR A 93 -28.42 -58.95 -13.58
C THR A 93 -29.66 -59.79 -13.85
N TYR A 94 -29.51 -61.02 -14.33
CA TYR A 94 -30.65 -61.94 -14.43
C TYR A 94 -30.89 -62.65 -13.10
N GLN A 95 -32.15 -62.67 -12.65
CA GLN A 95 -32.57 -63.58 -11.60
C GLN A 95 -32.64 -65.01 -12.15
N PRO A 96 -32.23 -66.02 -11.36
CA PRO A 96 -32.50 -67.42 -11.67
C PRO A 96 -34.01 -67.60 -11.84
N PRO A 97 -34.50 -68.16 -12.97
CA PRO A 97 -35.91 -68.41 -13.13
C PRO A 97 -36.37 -69.46 -12.11
N ALA A 98 -37.40 -69.15 -11.33
CA ALA A 98 -38.17 -70.18 -10.63
C ALA A 98 -38.69 -71.20 -11.66
N GLN A 99 -38.70 -72.49 -11.33
CA GLN A 99 -38.88 -73.62 -12.26
C GLN A 99 -39.86 -73.35 -13.42
N GLY A 100 -39.33 -73.21 -14.64
CA GLY A 100 -40.11 -72.99 -15.86
C GLY A 100 -40.55 -71.55 -16.17
N GLY A 101 -40.20 -70.57 -15.31
CA GLY A 101 -40.58 -69.17 -15.46
C GLY A 101 -39.70 -68.35 -16.42
N VAL A 102 -40.21 -67.18 -16.81
CA VAL A 102 -39.51 -66.18 -17.62
C VAL A 102 -38.30 -65.62 -16.86
N ARG A 103 -37.17 -65.39 -17.55
CA ARG A 103 -36.00 -64.73 -16.97
C ARG A 103 -36.30 -63.26 -16.70
N ARG A 104 -36.18 -62.85 -15.44
CA ARG A 104 -36.34 -61.45 -15.00
C ARG A 104 -34.99 -60.78 -14.81
N LEU A 105 -34.94 -59.49 -15.12
CA LEU A 105 -33.83 -58.59 -14.85
C LEU A 105 -34.02 -57.93 -13.48
N GLN A 106 -32.99 -57.95 -12.65
CA GLN A 106 -32.95 -57.27 -11.36
C GLN A 106 -31.99 -56.08 -11.42
N LEU A 107 -32.45 -54.91 -10.98
CA LEU A 107 -31.58 -53.76 -10.74
C LEU A 107 -30.61 -54.06 -9.58
N LEU A 108 -29.31 -53.94 -9.87
CA LEU A 108 -28.25 -53.90 -8.86
C LEU A 108 -28.22 -52.51 -8.18
N PRO A 109 -27.52 -52.34 -7.03
CA PRO A 109 -27.50 -51.07 -6.30
C PRO A 109 -27.08 -49.88 -7.18
N ALA A 110 -25.98 -50.03 -7.93
CA ALA A 110 -25.52 -49.03 -8.88
C ALA A 110 -26.55 -48.74 -9.99
N GLY A 111 -27.31 -49.76 -10.42
CA GLY A 111 -28.36 -49.59 -11.43
C GLY A 111 -29.57 -48.82 -10.91
N ARG A 112 -29.90 -48.94 -9.62
CA ARG A 112 -30.96 -48.12 -8.98
C ARG A 112 -30.55 -46.65 -8.88
N GLU A 113 -29.27 -46.36 -8.65
CA GLU A 113 -28.74 -45.00 -8.65
C GLU A 113 -28.71 -44.42 -10.07
N ALA A 114 -28.14 -45.17 -11.04
CA ALA A 114 -28.15 -44.80 -12.46
C ALA A 114 -29.58 -44.59 -13.01
N ALA A 115 -30.57 -45.40 -12.57
CA ALA A 115 -31.97 -45.23 -12.93
C ALA A 115 -32.57 -43.91 -12.42
N ARG A 116 -32.12 -43.38 -11.27
CA ARG A 116 -32.56 -42.11 -10.70
C ARG A 116 -31.86 -40.93 -11.37
N ASP A 117 -30.54 -40.95 -11.36
CA ASP A 117 -29.67 -39.85 -11.82
C ASP A 117 -29.61 -39.75 -13.35
N ALA A 118 -29.96 -40.83 -14.06
CA ALA A 118 -29.85 -40.98 -15.52
C ALA A 118 -28.43 -40.89 -16.08
N GLN A 119 -27.44 -41.29 -15.28
CA GLN A 119 -26.02 -41.30 -15.65
C GLN A 119 -25.38 -42.67 -15.43
N LEU A 120 -24.42 -43.01 -16.31
CA LEU A 120 -23.59 -44.19 -16.30
C LEU A 120 -22.26 -43.85 -15.60
N ARG A 121 -22.03 -44.37 -14.40
CA ARG A 121 -20.80 -44.16 -13.61
C ARG A 121 -19.81 -45.30 -13.83
N ARG A 122 -18.64 -45.03 -14.44
CA ARG A 122 -17.58 -46.03 -14.64
C ARG A 122 -16.23 -45.60 -14.04
N PRO A 123 -15.49 -46.52 -13.40
CA PRO A 123 -14.12 -46.26 -12.98
C PRO A 123 -13.17 -46.29 -14.19
N MET A 124 -12.39 -45.23 -14.37
CA MET A 124 -11.36 -45.11 -15.40
C MET A 124 -10.06 -44.59 -14.78
N SER A 125 -8.91 -45.11 -15.21
CA SER A 125 -7.61 -44.52 -14.86
C SER A 125 -7.29 -43.39 -15.82
N THR A 126 -6.96 -42.21 -15.31
CA THR A 126 -6.57 -41.03 -16.09
C THR A 126 -5.44 -40.26 -15.41
N THR A 127 -4.85 -39.30 -16.10
CA THR A 127 -3.77 -38.47 -15.54
C THR A 127 -4.22 -37.02 -15.42
N ILE A 128 -3.89 -36.38 -14.30
CA ILE A 128 -4.16 -34.96 -14.06
C ILE A 128 -2.84 -34.21 -13.84
N GLN A 129 -2.75 -33.01 -14.43
CA GLN A 129 -1.61 -32.12 -14.30
C GLN A 129 -1.91 -31.10 -13.21
N VAL A 130 -1.17 -31.12 -12.11
CA VAL A 130 -1.39 -30.22 -10.97
C VAL A 130 -0.09 -29.57 -10.52
N VAL A 131 -0.19 -28.46 -9.79
CA VAL A 131 0.97 -27.78 -9.20
C VAL A 131 0.98 -28.02 -7.70
N TYR A 132 2.08 -28.57 -7.20
CA TYR A 132 2.29 -28.84 -5.79
C TYR A 132 3.28 -27.85 -5.20
N ASP A 133 2.89 -27.23 -4.09
CA ASP A 133 3.72 -26.32 -3.33
C ASP A 133 4.62 -27.12 -2.38
N ARG A 134 5.94 -26.95 -2.52
CA ARG A 134 6.95 -27.66 -1.72
C ARG A 134 7.33 -26.95 -0.41
N LEU A 135 6.78 -25.77 -0.15
CA LEU A 135 6.87 -25.08 1.14
C LEU A 135 5.71 -25.51 2.05
N ILE A 136 4.46 -25.39 1.61
CA ILE A 136 3.29 -25.75 2.44
C ILE A 136 2.85 -27.22 2.30
N GLY A 137 3.38 -27.95 1.31
CA GLY A 137 3.16 -29.39 1.18
C GLY A 137 1.77 -29.80 0.69
N THR A 138 1.14 -29.01 -0.20
CA THR A 138 -0.19 -29.31 -0.75
C THR A 138 -0.31 -28.94 -2.22
N VAL A 139 -1.37 -29.44 -2.85
CA VAL A 139 -1.74 -29.09 -4.23
C VAL A 139 -2.39 -27.71 -4.26
N THR A 140 -2.09 -26.93 -5.29
CA THR A 140 -2.53 -25.54 -5.49
C THR A 140 -3.35 -25.38 -6.78
N ASP A 141 -4.10 -24.29 -6.88
CA ASP A 141 -4.81 -23.85 -8.08
C ASP A 141 -3.90 -23.14 -9.12
N TRP A 142 -2.58 -23.09 -8.86
CA TRP A 142 -1.63 -22.40 -9.69
C TRP A 142 -1.50 -23.06 -11.06
N ARG A 143 -1.49 -22.24 -12.11
CA ARG A 143 -1.32 -22.73 -13.47
C ARG A 143 0.16 -22.93 -13.79
N ARG A 144 0.50 -24.01 -14.49
CA ARG A 144 1.90 -24.32 -14.86
C ARG A 144 2.59 -23.20 -15.65
N ASN A 145 1.84 -22.38 -16.40
CA ASN A 145 2.36 -21.21 -17.13
C ASN A 145 2.60 -19.96 -16.25
N SER A 146 2.07 -19.92 -15.03
CA SER A 146 2.40 -18.90 -14.02
C SER A 146 3.64 -19.26 -13.18
N LEU A 147 4.27 -20.41 -13.46
CA LEU A 147 5.51 -20.83 -12.81
C LEU A 147 6.73 -20.45 -13.64
N ARG A 148 7.77 -19.95 -12.96
CA ARG A 148 9.09 -19.71 -13.54
C ARG A 148 9.95 -20.97 -13.44
N ARG A 149 10.78 -21.26 -14.45
CA ARG A 149 11.70 -22.41 -14.38
C ARG A 149 12.85 -22.16 -13.39
N SER A 150 13.39 -23.22 -12.77
CA SER A 150 14.50 -23.16 -11.79
C SER A 150 15.68 -22.31 -12.28
N ASN A 151 16.11 -22.50 -13.55
CA ASN A 151 17.23 -21.74 -14.12
C ASN A 151 16.90 -20.24 -14.29
N GLN A 152 15.65 -19.89 -14.59
CA GLN A 152 15.18 -18.50 -14.72
C GLN A 152 14.95 -17.83 -13.35
N ALA A 153 14.64 -18.62 -12.31
CA ALA A 153 14.53 -18.13 -10.94
C ALA A 153 15.92 -17.91 -10.31
N LYS A 154 16.88 -18.80 -10.59
CA LYS A 154 18.27 -18.72 -10.10
C LYS A 154 19.14 -17.68 -10.79
N SER A 155 18.76 -17.19 -11.97
CA SER A 155 19.49 -16.15 -12.72
C SER A 155 19.02 -14.73 -12.41
N ASP A 156 18.01 -14.57 -11.56
CA ASP A 156 17.45 -13.29 -11.14
C ASP A 156 18.00 -12.95 -9.74
N PRO A 157 19.09 -12.15 -9.62
CA PRO A 157 19.79 -11.94 -8.35
C PRO A 157 18.98 -11.09 -7.36
N ALA A 158 17.94 -10.39 -7.82
CA ALA A 158 17.06 -9.60 -6.95
C ALA A 158 16.11 -10.48 -6.13
N ARG A 159 15.99 -11.78 -6.44
CA ARG A 159 14.90 -12.62 -5.95
C ARG A 159 15.34 -13.66 -4.92
N ILE A 160 14.69 -13.65 -3.77
CA ILE A 160 14.94 -14.60 -2.68
C ILE A 160 14.33 -15.96 -3.04
N LEU A 161 15.16 -16.97 -3.26
CA LEU A 161 14.70 -18.36 -3.46
C LEU A 161 14.34 -18.99 -2.12
N ILE A 162 13.06 -19.26 -1.90
CA ILE A 162 12.61 -19.93 -0.68
C ILE A 162 12.96 -21.42 -0.76
N PRO A 163 13.65 -22.00 0.25
CA PRO A 163 13.93 -23.42 0.27
C PRO A 163 12.63 -24.23 0.45
N PRO A 164 12.54 -25.46 -0.08
CA PRO A 164 11.40 -26.33 0.18
C PRO A 164 11.43 -26.84 1.63
N ALA A 165 10.26 -27.14 2.20
CA ALA A 165 10.15 -27.74 3.53
C ALA A 165 10.80 -29.12 3.60
N SER A 166 10.72 -29.89 2.49
CA SER A 166 11.36 -31.20 2.33
C SER A 166 12.14 -31.30 1.02
N SER A 167 13.22 -32.09 1.00
CA SER A 167 13.99 -32.47 -0.19
C SER A 167 13.48 -33.77 -0.85
N MET A 168 12.59 -34.51 -0.19
CA MET A 168 12.08 -35.80 -0.65
C MET A 168 11.16 -35.66 -1.89
N PRO A 169 11.01 -36.71 -2.72
CA PRO A 169 9.99 -36.74 -3.76
C PRO A 169 8.59 -36.67 -3.16
N VAL A 170 7.67 -36.01 -3.86
CA VAL A 170 6.23 -36.11 -3.53
C VAL A 170 5.77 -37.54 -3.80
N ARG A 171 5.13 -38.16 -2.81
CA ARG A 171 4.55 -39.50 -2.90
C ARG A 171 3.03 -39.42 -3.00
N THR A 172 2.38 -40.50 -3.38
CA THR A 172 0.92 -40.59 -3.42
C THR A 172 0.26 -40.35 -2.05
N THR A 173 0.96 -40.68 -0.94
CA THR A 173 0.54 -40.40 0.44
C THR A 173 0.51 -38.92 0.80
N ASP A 174 1.25 -38.10 0.05
CA ASP A 174 1.44 -36.67 0.33
C ASP A 174 0.41 -35.82 -0.47
N LEU A 175 -0.52 -36.48 -1.15
CA LEU A 175 -1.58 -35.91 -1.98
C LEU A 175 -2.96 -36.28 -1.42
N SER A 176 -3.87 -35.30 -1.37
CA SER A 176 -5.25 -35.54 -0.95
C SER A 176 -6.22 -35.48 -2.13
N ILE A 177 -7.18 -36.42 -2.15
CA ILE A 177 -8.26 -36.48 -3.15
C ILE A 177 -9.07 -35.16 -3.15
N SER A 178 -9.30 -34.56 -1.99
CA SER A 178 -10.02 -33.30 -1.85
C SER A 178 -9.27 -32.11 -2.48
N ALA A 179 -7.95 -32.01 -2.31
CA ALA A 179 -7.16 -30.96 -2.94
C ALA A 179 -7.09 -31.16 -4.47
N LEU A 180 -6.84 -32.39 -4.95
CA LEU A 180 -6.87 -32.69 -6.38
C LEU A 180 -8.23 -32.36 -7.02
N THR A 181 -9.33 -32.77 -6.38
CA THR A 181 -10.70 -32.43 -6.82
C THR A 181 -10.98 -30.92 -6.77
N GLY A 182 -10.27 -30.17 -5.92
CA GLY A 182 -10.30 -28.70 -5.87
C GLY A 182 -9.61 -28.02 -7.06
N THR A 183 -8.64 -28.68 -7.70
CA THR A 183 -7.92 -28.13 -8.87
C THR A 183 -8.61 -28.38 -10.22
N LEU A 184 -9.63 -29.25 -10.26
CA LEU A 184 -10.37 -29.53 -11.49
C LEU A 184 -11.21 -28.32 -11.90
N ASP A 185 -11.21 -27.99 -13.20
CA ASP A 185 -12.12 -26.99 -13.76
C ASP A 185 -13.58 -27.31 -13.39
N PRO A 186 -14.43 -26.31 -13.07
CA PRO A 186 -15.79 -26.56 -12.57
C PRO A 186 -16.63 -27.50 -13.45
N ARG A 187 -16.51 -27.38 -14.77
CA ARG A 187 -17.21 -28.25 -15.74
C ARG A 187 -16.80 -29.72 -15.66
N THR A 188 -15.52 -29.98 -15.37
CA THR A 188 -14.98 -31.33 -15.20
C THR A 188 -15.36 -31.89 -13.82
N ARG A 189 -15.41 -31.00 -12.81
CA ARG A 189 -15.70 -31.34 -11.41
C ARG A 189 -17.08 -31.95 -11.19
N ASP A 190 -18.08 -31.52 -11.95
CA ASP A 190 -19.46 -32.02 -11.84
C ASP A 190 -19.65 -33.42 -12.49
N GLY A 191 -18.75 -33.84 -13.39
CA GLY A 191 -18.82 -35.12 -14.11
C GLY A 191 -17.72 -36.13 -13.76
N VAL A 192 -16.78 -35.76 -12.88
CA VAL A 192 -15.59 -36.56 -12.55
C VAL A 192 -15.35 -36.57 -11.03
N ARG A 193 -15.52 -37.73 -10.41
CA ARG A 193 -15.22 -37.95 -8.98
C ARG A 193 -13.96 -38.78 -8.85
N ILE A 194 -12.89 -38.20 -8.28
CA ILE A 194 -11.66 -38.95 -7.99
C ILE A 194 -11.93 -39.99 -6.89
N LEU A 195 -11.68 -41.25 -7.20
CA LEU A 195 -11.81 -42.40 -6.28
C LEU A 195 -10.50 -42.73 -5.57
N GLY A 196 -9.36 -42.50 -6.21
CA GLY A 196 -8.05 -42.86 -5.67
C GLY A 196 -6.88 -42.31 -6.48
N ILE A 197 -5.68 -42.42 -5.91
CA ILE A 197 -4.41 -41.99 -6.51
C ILE A 197 -3.54 -43.24 -6.69
N SER A 198 -3.18 -43.57 -7.92
CA SER A 198 -2.39 -44.76 -8.26
C SER A 198 -0.91 -44.47 -8.46
N GLY A 199 -0.55 -43.24 -8.85
CA GLY A 199 0.82 -42.87 -9.17
C GLY A 199 1.07 -41.36 -9.15
N VAL A 200 2.33 -40.96 -9.08
CA VAL A 200 2.76 -39.57 -9.21
C VAL A 200 4.15 -39.48 -9.84
N THR A 201 4.27 -38.65 -10.88
CA THR A 201 5.54 -38.26 -11.49
C THR A 201 5.79 -36.78 -11.22
N GLU A 202 6.96 -36.45 -10.66
CA GLU A 202 7.30 -35.11 -10.20
C GLU A 202 8.33 -34.42 -11.11
N ASN A 203 8.10 -33.14 -11.43
CA ASN A 203 9.09 -32.23 -12.01
C ASN A 203 9.31 -31.00 -11.11
N ARG A 204 10.43 -31.00 -10.38
CA ARG A 204 10.80 -29.96 -9.37
C ARG A 204 11.39 -28.67 -9.95
N ASN A 205 11.46 -28.54 -11.28
CA ASN A 205 12.21 -27.45 -11.91
C ASN A 205 11.43 -26.12 -11.97
N PHE A 206 10.60 -25.83 -10.97
CA PHE A 206 9.69 -24.68 -10.98
C PHE A 206 9.72 -23.90 -9.67
N TYR A 207 9.40 -22.61 -9.78
CA TYR A 207 9.11 -21.73 -8.66
C TYR A 207 7.89 -20.87 -9.00
N ARG A 208 7.14 -20.45 -7.99
CA ARG A 208 6.08 -19.45 -8.11
C ARG A 208 6.59 -18.09 -7.65
N ASP A 209 6.41 -17.07 -8.49
CA ASP A 209 6.69 -15.67 -8.14
C ASP A 209 5.73 -15.21 -7.04
N ALA A 210 6.27 -14.66 -5.95
CA ALA A 210 5.54 -14.16 -4.79
C ALA A 210 6.31 -13.00 -4.13
N ILE A 211 5.78 -12.43 -3.04
CA ILE A 211 6.42 -11.35 -2.28
C ILE A 211 6.63 -11.83 -0.84
N LEU A 212 7.88 -11.86 -0.39
CA LEU A 212 8.25 -12.14 1.00
C LEU A 212 8.09 -10.86 1.81
N LEU A 213 7.28 -10.94 2.87
CA LEU A 213 7.06 -9.85 3.82
C LEU A 213 7.88 -10.14 5.07
N VAL A 214 8.82 -9.25 5.41
CA VAL A 214 9.70 -9.41 6.57
C VAL A 214 9.20 -8.50 7.67
N PHE A 215 8.73 -9.09 8.77
CA PHE A 215 8.27 -8.40 9.96
C PHE A 215 9.27 -8.53 11.10
N LYS A 216 9.22 -7.58 12.02
CA LYS A 216 9.95 -7.55 13.26
C LYS A 216 8.97 -7.45 14.40
N ASP A 217 9.05 -8.36 15.37
CA ASP A 217 8.29 -8.27 16.61
C ASP A 217 8.78 -7.09 17.45
N ASP A 218 7.85 -6.26 17.92
CA ASP A 218 8.15 -4.97 18.55
C ASP A 218 8.73 -5.11 19.97
N GLU A 219 8.49 -6.23 20.65
CA GLU A 219 8.94 -6.50 22.03
C GLU A 219 10.23 -7.32 22.09
N SER A 220 10.30 -8.40 21.31
CA SER A 220 11.40 -9.38 21.31
C SER A 220 12.49 -9.08 20.29
N ASN A 221 12.28 -8.13 19.36
CA ASN A 221 13.20 -7.80 18.27
C ASN A 221 13.47 -9.01 17.32
N THR A 222 12.65 -10.05 17.38
CA THR A 222 12.76 -11.24 16.50
C THR A 222 12.17 -10.97 15.12
N LEU A 223 12.62 -11.71 14.10
CA LEU A 223 12.06 -11.63 12.76
C LEU A 223 10.96 -12.68 12.57
N ARG A 224 9.86 -12.26 11.94
CA ARG A 224 8.77 -13.14 11.48
C ARG A 224 8.54 -12.92 9.99
N LEU A 225 8.24 -13.99 9.26
CA LEU A 225 8.10 -13.94 7.80
C LEU A 225 6.66 -14.21 7.38
N GLY A 226 6.23 -13.51 6.34
CA GLY A 226 4.95 -13.68 5.67
C GLY A 226 5.10 -13.75 4.17
N VAL A 227 4.04 -14.15 3.47
CA VAL A 227 4.04 -14.25 2.01
C VAL A 227 2.76 -13.64 1.45
N GLU A 228 2.90 -12.77 0.46
CA GLU A 228 1.81 -12.35 -0.42
C GLU A 228 1.90 -13.09 -1.76
N ILE A 229 0.77 -13.62 -2.23
CA ILE A 229 0.63 -14.28 -3.54
C ILE A 229 -0.58 -13.68 -4.25
N ASP A 230 -0.41 -13.24 -5.49
CA ASP A 230 -1.44 -12.59 -6.33
C ASP A 230 -2.25 -11.51 -5.59
N GLY A 231 -1.59 -10.81 -4.67
CA GLY A 231 -2.19 -9.73 -3.92
C GLY A 231 -2.89 -10.09 -2.61
N ARG A 232 -2.70 -11.32 -2.10
CA ARG A 232 -3.31 -11.81 -0.87
C ARG A 232 -2.26 -12.36 0.09
N TRP A 233 -2.38 -11.98 1.37
CA TRP A 233 -1.68 -12.62 2.48
C TRP A 233 -2.00 -14.11 2.55
N SER A 234 -0.99 -14.95 2.78
CA SER A 234 -1.17 -16.39 2.91
C SER A 234 -0.67 -16.92 4.26
N GLU A 235 -1.59 -17.06 5.22
CA GLU A 235 -1.34 -17.65 6.53
C GLU A 235 -0.63 -19.03 6.49
N PRO A 236 -1.02 -19.99 5.61
CA PRO A 236 -0.32 -21.29 5.53
C PRO A 236 1.16 -21.17 5.18
N HIS A 237 1.54 -20.16 4.38
CA HIS A 237 2.91 -19.94 3.97
C HIS A 237 3.73 -19.28 5.09
N ALA A 238 3.15 -18.33 5.83
CA ALA A 238 3.76 -17.77 7.03
C ALA A 238 4.05 -18.87 8.06
N ALA A 239 3.07 -19.72 8.35
CA ALA A 239 3.22 -20.86 9.26
C ALA A 239 4.28 -21.87 8.79
N ALA A 240 4.38 -22.16 7.48
CA ALA A 240 5.40 -23.06 6.95
C ALA A 240 6.82 -22.47 7.00
N LEU A 241 6.98 -21.16 6.76
CA LEU A 241 8.26 -20.45 6.94
C LEU A 241 8.70 -20.45 8.40
N GLU A 242 7.77 -20.27 9.34
CA GLU A 242 8.02 -20.34 10.78
C GLU A 242 8.43 -21.76 11.19
N ALA A 243 7.65 -22.78 10.82
CA ALA A 243 7.92 -24.18 11.14
C ALA A 243 9.25 -24.73 10.57
N MET A 244 9.74 -24.18 9.46
CA MET A 244 11.02 -24.59 8.88
C MET A 244 12.23 -23.80 9.39
N GLY A 245 12.04 -22.80 10.27
CA GLY A 245 13.12 -21.89 10.68
C GLY A 245 13.67 -21.06 9.51
N ALA A 246 12.79 -20.54 8.65
CA ALA A 246 13.20 -19.92 7.39
C ALA A 246 14.12 -18.70 7.58
N VAL A 247 13.99 -17.94 8.67
CA VAL A 247 14.88 -16.81 9.01
C VAL A 247 16.35 -17.25 9.04
N GLU A 248 16.66 -18.32 9.77
CA GLU A 248 18.01 -18.88 9.87
C GLU A 248 18.47 -19.49 8.53
N ARG A 249 17.61 -20.26 7.87
CA ARG A 249 17.93 -20.93 6.60
C ARG A 249 18.21 -19.96 5.46
N LEU A 250 17.50 -18.84 5.41
CA LEU A 250 17.71 -17.75 4.46
C LEU A 250 18.83 -16.78 4.92
N ARG A 251 19.40 -16.99 6.11
CA ARG A 251 20.40 -16.12 6.76
C ARG A 251 19.91 -14.67 6.89
N LEU A 252 18.61 -14.49 7.09
CA LEU A 252 17.99 -13.20 7.31
C LEU A 252 18.36 -12.73 8.72
N SER A 253 19.13 -11.66 8.79
CA SER A 253 19.37 -10.93 10.03
C SER A 253 18.63 -9.60 9.96
N ALA A 254 18.04 -9.18 11.09
CA ALA A 254 17.71 -7.79 11.26
C ALA A 254 19.03 -7.06 11.51
N ALA A 255 19.54 -6.35 10.51
CA ALA A 255 20.64 -5.42 10.74
C ALA A 255 20.20 -4.42 11.84
N PRO A 256 21.07 -4.07 12.81
CA PRO A 256 20.91 -2.82 13.54
C PRO A 256 20.79 -1.68 12.50
N VAL A 257 19.97 -0.66 12.77
CA VAL A 257 19.56 0.32 11.74
C VAL A 257 20.73 1.17 11.23
N GLU A 258 21.43 0.67 10.20
CA GLU A 258 22.45 1.38 9.43
C GLU A 258 21.85 1.95 8.12
N HIS A 259 21.06 3.03 8.29
CA HIS A 259 21.42 4.34 7.72
C HIS A 259 21.23 4.68 6.17
N PRO A 260 20.01 5.08 5.68
CA PRO A 260 19.83 5.73 4.32
C PRO A 260 18.67 6.80 4.05
N HIS A 261 18.84 7.85 3.17
CA HIS A 261 17.82 8.74 2.48
C HIS A 261 18.27 9.69 1.33
N GLU A 262 17.46 9.86 0.23
CA GLU A 262 17.20 11.14 -0.54
C GLU A 262 15.74 11.14 -1.16
N PRO A 263 15.12 12.19 -1.82
CA PRO A 263 15.45 13.63 -2.08
C PRO A 263 14.37 14.72 -1.71
N VAL A 264 14.67 15.86 -1.01
CA VAL A 264 13.81 17.11 -1.01
C VAL A 264 14.57 18.45 -1.01
N THR A 265 14.19 19.33 -1.95
CA THR A 265 14.69 20.68 -2.37
C THR A 265 14.74 21.81 -1.31
N ASP A 266 15.62 22.83 -1.35
CA ASP A 266 16.71 23.22 -2.27
C ASP A 266 17.85 23.86 -1.44
N PRO A 267 19.09 23.32 -1.46
CA PRO A 267 20.21 23.76 -0.61
C PRO A 267 21.29 24.60 -1.33
N GLY A 268 21.06 25.02 -2.58
CA GLY A 268 22.15 25.39 -3.49
C GLY A 268 22.65 24.17 -4.27
N ALA A 269 23.51 24.38 -5.28
CA ALA A 269 23.83 23.39 -6.31
C ALA A 269 24.09 21.98 -5.77
N ARG A 270 23.07 21.12 -5.86
CA ARG A 270 23.12 19.74 -5.40
C ARG A 270 24.07 18.94 -6.28
N LEU A 271 25.03 18.28 -5.65
CA LEU A 271 25.72 17.15 -6.25
C LEU A 271 24.71 15.99 -6.24
N ASP A 272 24.26 15.56 -7.41
CA ASP A 272 23.39 14.39 -7.49
C ASP A 272 24.12 13.10 -7.06
N LYS A 273 23.37 12.04 -6.86
CA LYS A 273 23.89 10.74 -6.40
C LYS A 273 24.99 10.19 -7.31
N ASP A 274 24.85 10.31 -8.62
CA ASP A 274 25.82 9.80 -9.58
C ASP A 274 27.07 10.68 -9.60
N ASN A 275 26.94 11.99 -9.36
CA ASN A 275 28.05 12.92 -9.15
C ASN A 275 28.80 12.67 -7.82
N VAL A 276 28.10 12.42 -6.70
CA VAL A 276 28.75 12.07 -5.42
C VAL A 276 29.46 10.73 -5.52
N VAL A 277 28.84 9.73 -6.14
CA VAL A 277 29.44 8.41 -6.40
C VAL A 277 30.60 8.52 -7.39
N ALA A 278 30.50 9.32 -8.46
CA ALA A 278 31.59 9.58 -9.39
C ALA A 278 32.77 10.29 -8.71
N LEU A 279 32.52 11.28 -7.84
CA LEU A 279 33.55 11.97 -7.05
C LEU A 279 34.25 11.06 -6.04
N GLN A 280 33.56 10.02 -5.54
CA GLN A 280 34.14 8.98 -4.67
C GLN A 280 34.89 7.90 -5.47
N ILE A 281 34.46 7.59 -6.69
CA ILE A 281 35.08 6.59 -7.57
C ILE A 281 36.29 7.18 -8.34
N SER A 282 36.29 8.47 -8.67
CA SER A 282 37.37 9.16 -9.40
C SER A 282 38.62 9.43 -8.53
N GLY A 283 38.80 8.69 -7.44
CA GLY A 283 39.83 8.88 -6.44
C GLY A 283 41.21 8.33 -6.84
N GLU A 284 41.75 8.73 -7.99
CA GLU A 284 43.17 8.51 -8.31
C GLU A 284 43.99 9.80 -8.14
N HIS A 285 44.85 9.76 -7.13
CA HIS A 285 46.03 10.59 -6.90
C HIS A 285 45.85 12.12 -6.80
N ALA A 286 45.80 12.59 -5.55
CA ALA A 286 46.38 13.88 -5.17
C ALA A 286 47.22 13.71 -3.89
N THR A 287 48.48 13.29 -4.06
CA THR A 287 49.53 13.57 -3.06
C THR A 287 49.90 15.05 -3.17
N GLY A 288 49.62 15.84 -2.14
CA GLY A 288 49.99 17.25 -2.11
C GLY A 288 49.44 17.95 -0.87
N GLU A 289 50.35 18.43 -0.03
CA GLU A 289 50.06 19.51 0.91
C GLU A 289 49.82 20.79 0.09
N ASP A 290 48.79 21.59 0.41
CA ASP A 290 48.94 23.06 0.64
C ASP A 290 47.61 23.84 0.76
N GLU A 291 47.47 24.48 1.92
CA GLU A 291 46.97 25.84 2.24
C GLU A 291 45.68 26.46 1.64
N ASN A 292 45.08 26.00 0.55
CA ASN A 292 44.01 26.74 -0.14
C ASN A 292 42.60 26.18 0.03
N GLY A 293 42.10 26.14 1.27
CA GLY A 293 40.67 26.19 1.61
C GLY A 293 39.73 25.17 0.94
N ALA A 294 40.28 24.08 0.40
CA ALA A 294 39.54 23.09 -0.34
C ALA A 294 38.70 22.26 0.63
N LEU A 295 37.39 22.22 0.41
CA LEU A 295 36.49 21.35 1.16
C LEU A 295 36.98 19.90 1.05
N ASP A 296 37.30 19.30 2.20
CA ASP A 296 37.58 17.86 2.26
C ASP A 296 36.33 17.12 1.74
N ARG A 297 36.47 16.52 0.55
CA ARG A 297 35.34 15.92 -0.17
C ARG A 297 34.83 14.65 0.52
N ALA A 298 35.57 14.10 1.48
CA ALA A 298 35.12 13.03 2.36
C ALA A 298 34.18 13.52 3.49
N ALA A 299 34.08 14.83 3.74
CA ALA A 299 33.30 15.37 4.85
C ALA A 299 31.78 15.47 4.59
N ILE A 300 31.33 15.37 3.33
CA ILE A 300 29.91 15.47 2.95
C ILE A 300 29.35 14.06 2.76
N ARG A 301 28.32 13.72 3.54
CA ARG A 301 27.63 12.44 3.52
C ARG A 301 26.12 12.63 3.36
N TRP A 302 25.57 11.92 2.39
CA TRP A 302 24.15 11.61 2.25
C TRP A 302 23.63 10.91 3.51
N LEU A 303 22.66 11.51 4.21
CA LEU A 303 22.20 11.02 5.52
C LEU A 303 21.05 9.98 5.36
N GLY A 304 20.27 9.69 6.40
CA GLY A 304 19.09 8.83 6.29
C GLY A 304 17.84 9.17 7.11
N VAL A 305 16.65 8.73 6.62
CA VAL A 305 15.34 9.09 7.23
C VAL A 305 15.30 8.52 8.64
N TYR A 306 15.83 7.31 8.72
CA TYR A 306 15.99 6.49 9.91
C TYR A 306 17.22 6.89 10.74
N GLU A 307 18.14 7.68 10.18
CA GLU A 307 19.32 8.22 10.89
C GLU A 307 19.00 9.47 11.70
N HIS A 308 18.08 10.30 11.22
CA HIS A 308 17.74 11.57 11.88
C HIS A 308 17.38 11.43 13.36
N PRO A 309 16.55 10.45 13.79
CA PRO A 309 16.32 10.22 15.22
C PRO A 309 17.61 9.96 16.01
N GLN A 310 18.58 9.24 15.43
CA GLN A 310 19.87 8.93 16.04
C GLN A 310 20.80 10.15 16.07
N TRP A 311 20.85 10.95 15.01
CA TRP A 311 21.65 12.19 14.98
C TRP A 311 21.10 13.25 15.93
N LEU A 312 19.78 13.35 16.10
CA LEU A 312 19.20 14.21 17.14
C LEU A 312 19.54 13.71 18.54
N ALA A 313 19.51 12.40 18.77
CA ALA A 313 19.89 11.81 20.05
C ALA A 313 21.39 11.98 20.36
N ASP A 314 22.25 11.79 19.35
CA ASP A 314 23.69 12.06 19.41
C ASP A 314 23.96 13.53 19.73
N ALA A 315 23.38 14.46 18.98
CA ALA A 315 23.58 15.88 19.20
C ALA A 315 23.17 16.31 20.63
N VAL A 316 22.09 15.75 21.17
CA VAL A 316 21.63 16.01 22.54
C VAL A 316 22.50 15.32 23.61
N ALA A 317 23.20 14.23 23.27
CA ALA A 317 24.06 13.49 24.20
C ALA A 317 25.53 13.97 24.21
N ASN A 318 26.06 14.35 23.03
CA ASN A 318 27.49 14.43 22.76
C ASN A 318 27.99 15.82 22.34
N SER A 319 27.11 16.80 22.10
CA SER A 319 27.55 18.19 21.87
C SER A 319 28.26 18.76 23.10
N ARG A 320 29.29 19.57 22.88
CA ARG A 320 30.24 20.07 23.90
C ARG A 320 30.31 21.60 23.95
N ARG A 321 30.15 22.29 22.82
CA ARG A 321 30.16 23.76 22.75
C ARG A 321 28.78 24.31 22.42
N ARG A 322 28.10 23.79 21.39
CA ARG A 322 26.80 24.31 20.94
C ARG A 322 25.88 23.25 20.32
N LEU A 323 24.59 23.57 20.29
CA LEU A 323 23.54 22.83 19.60
C LEU A 323 22.47 23.80 19.08
N LEU A 324 22.17 23.77 17.78
CA LEU A 324 21.04 24.48 17.17
C LEU A 324 20.08 23.48 16.56
N ILE A 325 18.81 23.54 16.94
CA ILE A 325 17.72 22.73 16.36
C ILE A 325 16.67 23.66 15.77
N SER A 326 16.53 23.69 14.45
CA SER A 326 15.41 24.35 13.78
C SER A 326 14.38 23.31 13.38
N SER A 327 13.13 23.46 13.81
CA SER A 327 12.01 22.59 13.47
C SER A 327 10.72 23.41 13.34
N PRO A 328 9.99 23.37 12.22
CA PRO A 328 8.77 24.17 12.03
C PRO A 328 7.72 23.97 13.12
N ARG A 329 7.69 22.76 13.70
CA ARG A 329 6.74 22.32 14.73
C ARG A 329 7.44 21.56 15.84
N ILE A 330 6.82 21.59 17.02
CA ILE A 330 7.23 20.85 18.21
C ILE A 330 6.04 20.00 18.68
N ARG A 331 6.23 18.68 18.81
CA ARG A 331 5.21 17.75 19.36
C ARG A 331 5.77 16.98 20.55
N THR A 332 4.91 16.73 21.54
CA THR A 332 5.18 15.94 22.75
C THR A 332 5.66 14.53 22.40
N THR A 333 5.31 14.02 21.22
CA THR A 333 5.79 12.72 20.71
C THR A 333 7.32 12.61 20.61
N VAL A 334 8.02 13.74 20.44
CA VAL A 334 9.50 13.86 20.41
C VAL A 334 9.98 14.67 21.61
N ALA A 335 9.47 15.89 21.77
CA ALA A 335 9.78 16.79 22.88
C ALA A 335 8.95 16.45 24.13
N ASN A 336 9.06 15.19 24.60
CA ASN A 336 8.50 14.78 25.88
C ASN A 336 9.41 15.19 27.05
N ASP A 337 8.90 15.08 28.27
CA ASP A 337 9.64 15.42 29.50
C ASP A 337 11.02 14.77 29.62
N GLN A 338 11.19 13.53 29.14
CA GLN A 338 12.48 12.84 29.21
C GLN A 338 13.50 13.50 28.27
N TRP A 339 13.08 13.87 27.06
CA TRP A 339 13.92 14.59 26.11
C TRP A 339 14.21 16.02 26.57
N ILE A 340 13.19 16.75 27.04
CA ILE A 340 13.34 18.11 27.57
C ILE A 340 14.32 18.14 28.75
N ARG A 341 14.24 17.17 29.69
CA ARG A 341 15.22 17.04 30.79
C ARG A 341 16.65 16.80 30.31
N ARG A 342 16.86 16.06 29.20
CA ARG A 342 18.20 15.86 28.62
C ARG A 342 18.74 17.17 28.03
N VAL A 343 17.92 17.92 27.30
CA VAL A 343 18.27 19.23 26.76
C VAL A 343 18.56 20.26 27.88
N GLU A 344 17.74 20.29 28.93
CA GLU A 344 17.96 21.15 30.10
C GLU A 344 19.29 20.81 30.79
N ASN A 345 19.62 19.52 30.93
CA ASN A 345 20.91 19.10 31.49
C ASN A 345 22.10 19.46 30.57
N LEU A 346 21.99 19.30 29.26
CA LEU A 346 23.01 19.69 28.28
C LEU A 346 23.29 21.20 28.33
N SER A 347 22.23 22.01 28.46
CA SER A 347 22.30 23.48 28.53
C SER A 347 22.93 24.05 29.81
N ARG A 348 23.46 23.19 30.69
CA ARG A 348 24.31 23.60 31.83
C ARG A 348 25.72 23.98 31.35
N THR A 349 26.22 23.31 30.31
CA THR A 349 27.59 23.49 29.79
C THR A 349 27.62 23.95 28.34
N VAL A 350 26.63 23.56 27.53
CA VAL A 350 26.54 23.78 26.07
C VAL A 350 25.57 24.91 25.74
N ASP A 351 25.85 25.72 24.72
CA ASP A 351 24.87 26.68 24.18
C ASP A 351 23.83 25.98 23.30
N VAL A 352 22.61 25.80 23.82
CA VAL A 352 21.50 25.16 23.10
C VAL A 352 20.49 26.21 22.63
N THR A 353 20.12 26.19 21.35
CA THR A 353 19.05 27.02 20.80
C THR A 353 18.07 26.18 19.99
N ILE A 354 16.77 26.42 20.20
CA ILE A 354 15.68 25.76 19.46
C ILE A 354 14.86 26.84 18.76
N VAL A 355 14.64 26.67 17.45
CA VAL A 355 13.91 27.62 16.59
C VAL A 355 12.68 26.93 16.00
N TRP A 356 11.51 27.57 16.09
CA TRP A 356 10.24 27.00 15.65
C TRP A 356 9.24 28.07 15.18
N GLY A 357 8.12 27.64 14.57
CA GLY A 357 7.00 28.51 14.18
C GLY A 357 6.57 28.32 12.72
N LEU A 358 5.25 28.25 12.50
CA LEU A 358 4.66 28.06 11.17
C LEU A 358 3.20 28.60 11.15
N ASP A 359 3.07 29.92 11.00
CA ASP A 359 1.83 30.69 11.04
C ASP A 359 1.05 30.59 12.37
N ASP A 360 -0.10 31.28 12.47
CA ASP A 360 -1.00 31.30 13.65
C ASP A 360 -1.60 29.93 14.03
N ASN A 361 -1.40 28.90 13.19
CA ASN A 361 -1.89 27.55 13.42
C ASN A 361 -0.76 26.54 13.25
N ASP A 362 0.34 26.79 13.96
CA ASP A 362 1.59 26.04 13.92
C ASP A 362 1.43 24.54 14.16
N GLY A 363 0.35 24.09 14.82
CA GLY A 363 0.05 22.67 15.05
C GLY A 363 1.09 21.99 15.95
N SER A 364 1.74 22.77 16.82
CA SER A 364 2.63 22.31 17.88
C SER A 364 1.85 22.02 19.17
N ASP A 365 2.32 21.07 19.95
CA ASP A 365 1.65 20.65 21.18
C ASP A 365 1.98 21.66 22.30
N ARG A 366 0.95 22.31 22.85
CA ARG A 366 1.12 23.37 23.87
C ARG A 366 1.86 22.87 25.11
N ASP A 367 1.55 21.66 25.58
CA ASP A 367 2.19 21.08 26.76
C ASP A 367 3.71 20.93 26.58
N ALA A 368 4.17 20.55 25.38
CA ALA A 368 5.59 20.45 25.05
C ALA A 368 6.24 21.85 24.98
N LEU A 369 5.55 22.84 24.42
CA LEU A 369 6.02 24.23 24.38
C LEU A 369 6.14 24.83 25.77
N ASP A 370 5.12 24.66 26.63
CA ASP A 370 5.12 25.17 28.00
C ASP A 370 6.20 24.50 28.86
N ALA A 371 6.39 23.17 28.72
CA ALA A 371 7.48 22.44 29.37
C ALA A 371 8.86 22.92 28.90
N LEU A 372 9.03 23.18 27.59
CA LEU A 372 10.28 23.65 27.00
C LEU A 372 10.59 25.10 27.37
N HIS A 373 9.58 25.98 27.37
CA HIS A 373 9.68 27.36 27.87
C HIS A 373 10.01 27.38 29.38
N ALA A 374 9.43 26.49 30.18
CA ALA A 374 9.77 26.36 31.59
C ALA A 374 11.23 25.89 31.78
N ALA A 375 11.72 24.95 30.98
CA ALA A 375 13.13 24.54 30.97
C ALA A 375 14.06 25.69 30.55
N ALA A 376 13.72 26.44 29.50
CA ALA A 376 14.51 27.57 29.01
C ALA A 376 14.63 28.72 30.03
N ARG A 377 13.58 28.98 30.82
CA ARG A 377 13.64 29.91 31.97
C ARG A 377 14.53 29.38 33.11
N ARG A 378 14.60 28.05 33.32
CA ARG A 378 15.45 27.45 34.37
C ARG A 378 16.92 27.30 33.95
N ALA A 379 17.21 27.14 32.67
CA ALA A 379 18.56 26.95 32.14
C ALA A 379 19.37 28.26 32.02
N ASN A 380 20.71 28.15 31.99
CA ASN A 380 21.63 29.27 31.76
C ASN A 380 21.94 29.51 30.27
N ARG A 381 21.82 28.48 29.44
CA ARG A 381 22.30 28.45 28.04
C ARG A 381 21.30 27.76 27.10
N LEU A 382 20.01 27.88 27.39
CA LEU A 382 18.93 27.39 26.53
C LEU A 382 18.08 28.58 26.10
N GLY A 383 18.00 28.81 24.79
CA GLY A 383 17.12 29.81 24.18
C GLY A 383 16.12 29.15 23.22
N ILE A 384 14.86 29.56 23.30
CA ILE A 384 13.79 29.16 22.39
C ILE A 384 13.37 30.39 21.59
N ILE A 385 13.34 30.29 20.26
CA ILE A 385 12.97 31.37 19.34
C ILE A 385 11.72 30.96 18.55
N ARG A 386 10.66 31.77 18.60
CA ARG A 386 9.49 31.67 17.72
C ARG A 386 9.66 32.62 16.53
N LEU A 387 9.41 32.12 15.33
CA LEU A 387 9.33 32.87 14.06
C LEU A 387 7.90 32.82 13.52
N ASP A 388 7.49 33.79 12.69
CA ASP A 388 6.17 33.79 12.06
C ASP A 388 6.01 32.62 11.06
N ASP A 389 6.89 32.52 10.05
CA ASP A 389 7.01 31.36 9.15
C ASP A 389 8.47 30.89 9.11
N THR A 390 8.75 29.73 9.71
CA THR A 390 9.98 28.98 9.46
C THR A 390 9.70 27.57 8.96
N ARG A 391 10.24 27.28 7.78
CA ARG A 391 10.27 25.95 7.16
C ARG A 391 11.64 25.29 7.31
N ALA A 392 12.59 25.97 7.96
CA ALA A 392 13.94 25.51 8.16
C ALA A 392 13.97 24.31 9.10
N LYS A 393 14.66 23.26 8.66
CA LYS A 393 14.82 22.01 9.40
C LYS A 393 16.30 21.67 9.41
N VAL A 394 16.96 22.12 10.46
CA VAL A 394 18.42 22.13 10.54
C VAL A 394 18.83 21.65 11.92
N LEU A 395 19.84 20.80 11.96
CA LEU A 395 20.53 20.41 13.18
C LEU A 395 22.00 20.82 13.05
N VAL A 396 22.51 21.66 13.94
CA VAL A 396 23.93 22.07 13.97
C VAL A 396 24.52 21.71 15.32
N SER A 397 25.66 21.02 15.33
CA SER A 397 26.44 20.69 16.52
C SER A 397 27.82 21.37 16.44
N ASP A 398 28.83 20.81 17.08
CA ASP A 398 30.16 21.40 17.19
C ASP A 398 30.95 21.33 15.87
N SER A 399 31.02 20.12 15.29
CA SER A 399 31.84 19.75 14.13
C SER A 399 31.03 19.35 12.89
N TYR A 400 29.70 19.37 12.98
CA TYR A 400 28.83 19.02 11.88
C TYR A 400 27.54 19.85 11.84
N TYR A 401 26.94 19.92 10.65
CA TYR A 401 25.56 20.35 10.48
C TYR A 401 24.81 19.42 9.52
N ILE A 402 23.49 19.42 9.65
CA ILE A 402 22.56 18.66 8.83
C ILE A 402 21.45 19.59 8.35
N THR A 403 21.32 19.74 7.03
CA THR A 403 20.17 20.38 6.39
C THR A 403 19.23 19.31 5.86
N THR A 404 17.94 19.40 6.19
CA THR A 404 17.00 18.31 5.87
C THR A 404 15.60 18.81 5.55
N SER A 405 14.73 17.90 5.12
CA SER A 405 13.28 18.07 5.03
C SER A 405 12.50 17.30 6.10
N PHE A 406 13.21 16.52 6.94
CA PHE A 406 12.70 15.85 8.14
C PHE A 406 12.39 16.86 9.27
N ASN A 407 11.27 16.70 9.99
CA ASN A 407 10.89 17.62 11.08
C ASN A 407 11.46 17.16 12.43
N TRP A 408 12.59 17.73 12.85
CA TRP A 408 13.37 17.31 14.02
C TRP A 408 12.58 17.17 15.32
N LEU A 409 11.60 18.04 15.60
CA LEU A 409 10.84 18.02 16.85
C LEU A 409 9.37 17.61 16.69
N SER A 410 8.98 17.12 15.50
CA SER A 410 7.59 16.65 15.25
C SER A 410 7.52 15.36 14.45
N PHE A 411 8.58 14.54 14.45
CA PHE A 411 8.57 13.21 13.82
C PHE A 411 7.90 12.18 14.74
N ARG A 412 6.63 11.88 14.49
CA ARG A 412 5.99 10.58 14.81
C ARG A 412 4.65 10.51 14.09
N GLY A 413 4.30 9.32 13.63
CA GLY A 413 3.36 9.14 12.52
C GLY A 413 1.91 9.51 12.82
N GLU A 414 1.29 10.25 11.91
CA GLU A 414 -0.15 10.16 11.65
C GLU A 414 -0.37 8.98 10.69
N PRO A 415 -1.22 7.97 11.02
CA PRO A 415 -1.40 6.75 10.21
C PRO A 415 -1.81 6.97 8.74
N SER A 416 -2.32 8.16 8.41
CA SER A 416 -2.80 8.53 7.07
C SER A 416 -1.82 9.36 6.24
N ARG A 417 -0.67 9.79 6.81
CA ARG A 417 0.32 10.59 6.06
C ARG A 417 1.20 9.69 5.20
N LYS A 418 1.03 9.79 3.88
CA LYS A 418 2.00 9.29 2.90
C LYS A 418 3.39 9.84 3.26
N TYR A 419 4.34 8.96 3.55
CA TYR A 419 5.73 9.35 3.70
C TYR A 419 6.20 10.01 2.40
N ARG A 420 6.60 11.29 2.49
CA ARG A 420 7.54 11.86 1.53
C ARG A 420 8.91 11.26 1.85
N GLN A 421 9.73 11.02 0.84
CA GLN A 421 11.19 10.98 1.03
C GLN A 421 11.57 12.26 1.79
N ASN A 422 12.25 12.12 2.93
CA ASN A 422 12.46 13.17 3.94
C ASN A 422 13.81 12.99 4.61
N ASP A 423 14.71 13.98 4.60
CA ASP A 423 15.67 14.00 3.50
C ASP A 423 16.78 15.02 3.70
N GLY A 424 18.07 14.64 3.79
CA GLY A 424 19.10 15.60 4.18
C GLY A 424 20.57 15.25 3.95
N ASP A 425 21.35 16.32 3.94
CA ASP A 425 22.80 16.35 3.76
C ASP A 425 23.49 16.49 5.13
N LEU A 426 24.37 15.56 5.49
CA LEU A 426 25.26 15.66 6.64
C LEU A 426 26.61 16.20 6.19
N VAL A 427 27.08 17.27 6.83
CA VAL A 427 28.40 17.85 6.54
C VAL A 427 29.23 17.89 7.81
N ARG A 428 30.33 17.14 7.83
CA ARG A 428 31.28 16.97 8.95
C ARG A 428 32.53 17.83 8.77
N ASP A 429 32.34 19.14 8.56
CA ASP A 429 33.42 20.12 8.56
C ASP A 429 33.15 21.18 9.63
N GLN A 430 34.15 21.44 10.47
CA GLN A 430 34.00 22.38 11.59
C GLN A 430 33.82 23.82 11.11
N GLY A 431 34.54 24.25 10.07
CA GLY A 431 34.46 25.61 9.55
C GLY A 431 33.11 25.90 8.87
N LEU A 432 32.54 24.93 8.17
CA LEU A 432 31.18 25.00 7.64
C LEU A 432 30.13 24.90 8.74
N ALA A 433 30.30 24.05 9.76
CA ALA A 433 29.39 24.01 10.91
C ALA A 433 29.39 25.35 11.67
N ASP A 434 30.54 26.02 11.80
CA ASP A 434 30.66 27.38 12.32
C ASP A 434 29.87 28.39 11.46
N ARG A 435 30.06 28.40 10.13
CA ARG A 435 29.31 29.27 9.22
C ARG A 435 27.81 28.98 9.20
N ALA A 436 27.40 27.72 9.26
CA ALA A 436 26.00 27.31 9.30
C ALA A 436 25.31 27.74 10.60
N TYR A 437 25.97 27.53 11.75
CA TYR A 437 25.46 27.98 13.04
C TYR A 437 25.26 29.51 13.06
N ASP A 438 26.29 30.26 12.64
CA ASP A 438 26.24 31.73 12.55
C ASP A 438 25.08 32.20 11.66
N LYS A 439 24.97 31.63 10.44
CA LYS A 439 23.93 31.98 9.46
C LYS A 439 22.52 31.77 10.03
N TYR A 440 22.21 30.53 10.45
CA TYR A 440 20.84 30.18 10.85
C TYR A 440 20.43 30.84 12.17
N LEU A 441 21.36 31.04 13.12
CA LEU A 441 21.03 31.70 14.38
C LEU A 441 20.89 33.21 14.22
N ALA A 442 21.72 33.87 13.41
CA ALA A 442 21.58 35.29 13.12
C ALA A 442 20.27 35.60 12.39
N GLU A 443 19.91 34.79 11.38
CA GLU A 443 18.63 34.93 10.67
C GLU A 443 17.43 34.73 11.60
N ALA A 444 17.48 33.71 12.48
CA ALA A 444 16.43 33.47 13.46
C ALA A 444 16.29 34.62 14.47
N CYS A 445 17.39 35.19 14.98
CA CYS A 445 17.32 36.34 15.89
C CYS A 445 16.72 37.58 15.21
N ALA A 446 17.14 37.88 13.97
CA ALA A 446 16.65 39.04 13.22
C ALA A 446 15.15 38.97 12.89
N ARG A 447 14.59 37.74 12.79
CA ARG A 447 13.18 37.47 12.48
C ARG A 447 12.36 37.02 13.69
N ALA A 448 12.89 37.16 14.91
CA ALA A 448 12.29 36.65 16.13
C ALA A 448 11.00 37.41 16.52
N VAL A 449 9.93 36.66 16.76
CA VAL A 449 8.64 37.14 17.27
C VAL A 449 8.60 37.03 18.80
N GLU A 450 9.09 35.90 19.31
CA GLU A 450 9.25 35.61 20.73
C GLU A 450 10.63 34.98 20.98
N VAL A 451 11.27 35.36 22.10
CA VAL A 451 12.46 34.69 22.63
C VAL A 451 12.23 34.36 24.10
N VAL A 452 12.41 33.09 24.47
CA VAL A 452 12.30 32.59 25.85
C VAL A 452 13.62 31.96 26.28
N GLY A 453 14.12 32.35 27.46
CA GLY A 453 15.40 31.86 27.97
C GLY A 453 16.61 32.64 27.44
N THR A 454 17.79 32.05 27.51
CA THR A 454 19.07 32.78 27.34
C THR A 454 19.78 32.38 26.04
N LEU A 455 19.88 33.33 25.10
CA LEU A 455 20.67 33.19 23.87
C LEU A 455 22.18 33.42 24.10
N PRO A 456 23.06 32.91 23.21
CA PRO A 456 24.50 33.18 23.28
C PRO A 456 24.80 34.67 23.04
N ALA A 457 25.78 35.22 23.77
CA ALA A 457 26.01 36.67 23.84
C ALA A 457 26.10 37.37 22.47
N LYS A 458 26.82 36.77 21.51
CA LYS A 458 27.04 37.27 20.13
C LYS A 458 25.75 37.62 19.36
N TYR A 459 24.61 37.02 19.70
CA TYR A 459 23.35 37.17 18.93
C TYR A 459 22.24 37.90 19.70
N ARG A 460 22.47 38.31 20.96
CA ARG A 460 21.44 38.94 21.81
C ARG A 460 20.96 40.30 21.29
N ASP A 461 21.87 41.00 20.62
CA ASP A 461 21.67 42.35 20.06
C ASP A 461 21.10 42.31 18.63
N LEU A 462 21.04 41.12 18.02
CA LEU A 462 20.40 40.89 16.72
C LEU A 462 18.88 40.70 16.82
N VAL A 463 18.33 40.62 18.04
CA VAL A 463 16.91 40.46 18.31
C VAL A 463 16.20 41.82 18.18
N GLY A 464 15.17 41.88 17.34
CA GLY A 464 14.44 43.11 17.03
C GLY A 464 13.73 43.75 18.24
N ALA A 465 13.58 45.06 18.22
CA ALA A 465 12.92 45.82 19.31
C ALA A 465 11.42 45.49 19.50
N GLY A 466 10.78 44.85 18.52
CA GLY A 466 9.39 44.38 18.61
C GLY A 466 9.23 42.95 19.13
N THR A 467 10.33 42.22 19.39
CA THR A 467 10.30 40.82 19.84
C THR A 467 9.88 40.72 21.30
N THR A 468 8.94 39.82 21.61
CA THR A 468 8.56 39.52 23.01
C THR A 468 9.67 38.73 23.69
N ARG A 469 10.29 39.27 24.74
CA ARG A 469 11.40 38.61 25.46
C ARG A 469 10.96 38.17 26.85
N THR A 470 11.17 36.90 27.17
CA THR A 470 10.88 36.31 28.48
C THR A 470 12.16 35.75 29.11
N ASP A 471 12.91 36.64 29.76
CA ASP A 471 14.14 36.32 30.47
C ASP A 471 13.85 35.77 31.89
N ARG A 472 14.90 35.39 32.62
CA ARG A 472 14.79 34.81 33.97
C ARG A 472 14.14 35.78 34.96
N GLY A 473 12.92 35.46 35.39
CA GLY A 473 12.29 36.04 36.58
C GLY A 473 11.77 37.48 36.43
N THR A 474 11.79 38.07 35.23
CA THR A 474 11.16 39.37 34.97
C THR A 474 10.53 39.42 33.58
N THR A 475 9.20 39.57 33.54
CA THR A 475 8.46 39.98 32.34
C THR A 475 8.54 41.49 32.19
N THR A 476 9.55 41.97 31.47
CA THR A 476 9.70 43.40 31.17
C THR A 476 8.68 43.82 30.12
N SER A 477 7.49 44.21 30.58
CA SER A 477 6.46 44.77 29.70
C SER A 477 6.85 46.18 29.25
N GLY A 478 7.11 46.34 27.95
CA GLY A 478 7.01 47.63 27.28
C GLY A 478 5.59 48.20 27.41
N PRO A 479 5.40 49.52 27.23
CA PRO A 479 4.23 50.23 27.74
C PRO A 479 2.91 49.65 27.25
N VAL A 480 2.04 49.31 28.21
CA VAL A 480 0.68 48.83 27.97
C VAL A 480 -0.12 49.93 27.30
N VAL A 481 -0.37 49.78 25.99
CA VAL A 481 -1.42 50.54 25.30
C VAL A 481 -2.77 50.12 25.91
N PRO A 482 -3.63 51.06 26.37
CA PRO A 482 -4.87 50.71 27.04
C PRO A 482 -5.78 49.81 26.19
N ARG A 483 -6.42 48.84 26.85
CA ARG A 483 -7.51 48.06 26.26
C ARG A 483 -8.68 48.97 25.88
N GLU A 484 -8.80 49.34 24.62
CA GLU A 484 -10.11 49.64 24.04
C GLU A 484 -10.18 49.38 22.53
N SER A 485 -11.38 49.04 22.07
CA SER A 485 -11.71 48.50 20.74
C SER A 485 -11.17 47.08 20.43
N ARG A 486 -12.06 46.08 20.63
CA ARG A 486 -11.99 44.82 19.88
C ARG A 486 -12.06 45.13 18.38
N ARG A 487 -10.95 45.00 17.65
CA ARG A 487 -11.05 44.49 16.28
C ARG A 487 -11.24 42.97 16.40
N PRO A 488 -12.28 42.38 15.78
CA PRO A 488 -12.38 40.93 15.75
C PRO A 488 -11.14 40.37 15.04
N ALA A 489 -10.66 39.21 15.50
CA ALA A 489 -9.59 38.50 14.83
C ALA A 489 -9.94 38.34 13.34
N ALA A 490 -8.98 38.55 12.45
CA ALA A 490 -9.21 38.34 11.03
C ALA A 490 -9.69 36.90 10.84
N PRO A 491 -10.84 36.65 10.18
CA PRO A 491 -11.48 35.33 10.17
C PRO A 491 -10.47 34.28 9.71
N SER A 492 -10.46 33.14 10.40
CA SER A 492 -9.59 32.00 10.07
C SER A 492 -9.84 31.56 8.62
N ARG A 493 -8.87 30.86 8.00
CA ARG A 493 -9.07 30.40 6.61
C ARG A 493 -10.29 29.48 6.45
N ALA A 494 -10.65 28.72 7.50
CA ALA A 494 -11.89 27.96 7.54
C ALA A 494 -13.14 28.87 7.55
N GLU A 495 -13.14 29.95 8.34
CA GLU A 495 -14.21 30.94 8.32
C GLU A 495 -14.27 31.74 7.01
N ARG A 496 -13.11 32.07 6.39
CA ARG A 496 -13.06 32.70 5.05
C ARG A 496 -13.61 31.78 3.97
N ARG A 497 -13.25 30.50 3.99
CA ARG A 497 -13.79 29.48 3.08
C ARG A 497 -15.29 29.28 3.29
N ARG A 498 -15.75 29.16 4.54
CA ARG A 498 -17.17 29.02 4.86
C ARG A 498 -17.97 30.27 4.48
N ALA A 499 -17.39 31.47 4.65
CA ALA A 499 -17.96 32.73 4.23
C ALA A 499 -17.90 32.96 2.70
N ALA A 500 -16.97 32.32 1.98
CA ALA A 500 -16.92 32.31 0.53
C ALA A 500 -17.92 31.30 -0.06
N LEU A 501 -18.04 30.10 0.53
CA LEU A 501 -19.09 29.13 0.22
C LEU A 501 -20.48 29.73 0.42
N SER A 502 -20.71 30.47 1.52
CA SER A 502 -22.00 31.12 1.78
C SER A 502 -22.28 32.36 0.92
N LYS A 503 -21.33 32.81 0.09
CA LYS A 503 -21.50 33.92 -0.88
C LYS A 503 -21.76 33.43 -2.30
N LEU A 504 -21.59 32.13 -2.55
CA LEU A 504 -21.74 31.52 -3.87
C LEU A 504 -23.13 30.87 -3.96
N ALA A 505 -23.96 31.37 -4.89
CA ALA A 505 -25.27 30.82 -5.17
C ALA A 505 -25.25 29.95 -6.44
N VAL A 506 -26.07 28.89 -6.45
CA VAL A 506 -26.34 28.12 -7.67
C VAL A 506 -26.98 29.05 -8.72
N GLY A 507 -26.48 29.00 -9.95
CA GLY A 507 -26.83 29.93 -11.03
C GLY A 507 -26.02 31.23 -11.08
N GLN A 508 -25.05 31.43 -10.18
CA GLN A 508 -24.14 32.57 -10.24
C GLN A 508 -23.04 32.35 -11.30
N THR A 509 -22.73 33.37 -12.10
CA THR A 509 -21.57 33.36 -12.99
C THR A 509 -20.35 33.91 -12.27
N VAL A 510 -19.23 33.19 -12.32
CA VAL A 510 -17.95 33.51 -11.69
C VAL A 510 -16.80 33.37 -12.69
N SER A 511 -15.70 34.08 -12.50
CA SER A 511 -14.52 33.97 -13.37
C SER A 511 -13.26 33.69 -12.56
N GLY A 512 -12.37 32.86 -13.07
CA GLY A 512 -11.12 32.50 -12.39
C GLY A 512 -10.14 31.74 -13.28
N PRO A 513 -8.85 31.67 -12.90
CA PRO A 513 -7.83 30.96 -13.67
C PRO A 513 -7.94 29.44 -13.49
N VAL A 514 -7.72 28.69 -14.57
CA VAL A 514 -7.62 27.23 -14.56
C VAL A 514 -6.32 26.81 -13.87
N LYS A 515 -6.45 26.11 -12.74
CA LYS A 515 -5.36 25.70 -11.85
C LYS A 515 -4.74 24.37 -12.27
N THR A 516 -5.58 23.40 -12.63
CA THR A 516 -5.17 22.03 -12.97
C THR A 516 -6.16 21.39 -13.93
N LEU A 517 -5.67 20.66 -14.93
CA LEU A 517 -6.48 19.81 -15.81
C LEU A 517 -6.36 18.33 -15.40
N THR A 518 -7.45 17.57 -15.48
CA THR A 518 -7.47 16.12 -15.26
C THR A 518 -8.24 15.40 -16.37
N ALA A 519 -8.16 14.07 -16.45
CA ALA A 519 -8.87 13.30 -17.48
C ALA A 519 -10.42 13.38 -17.39
N PHE A 520 -10.97 13.95 -16.31
CA PHE A 520 -12.42 14.07 -16.08
C PHE A 520 -12.92 15.52 -15.98
N GLY A 521 -12.04 16.52 -16.11
CA GLY A 521 -12.44 17.92 -15.95
C GLY A 521 -11.30 18.92 -15.78
N ALA A 522 -11.66 20.17 -15.47
CA ALA A 522 -10.75 21.27 -15.20
C ALA A 522 -11.07 21.90 -13.84
N PHE A 523 -10.05 22.21 -13.05
CA PHE A 523 -10.19 22.93 -11.78
C PHE A 523 -9.94 24.42 -12.00
N VAL A 524 -10.87 25.27 -11.55
CA VAL A 524 -10.80 26.73 -11.61
C VAL A 524 -10.64 27.28 -10.20
N ASP A 525 -9.69 28.19 -10.01
CA ASP A 525 -9.47 28.87 -8.74
C ASP A 525 -10.47 30.02 -8.59
N LEU A 526 -11.30 29.99 -7.54
CA LEU A 526 -12.25 31.06 -7.19
C LEU A 526 -11.77 31.88 -5.96
N GLY A 527 -10.47 31.84 -5.67
CA GLY A 527 -9.80 32.59 -4.60
C GLY A 527 -9.46 31.73 -3.39
N GLU A 528 -10.43 31.49 -2.50
CA GLU A 528 -10.23 30.68 -1.29
C GLU A 528 -10.66 29.21 -1.45
N ILE A 529 -11.37 28.90 -2.54
CA ILE A 529 -12.00 27.60 -2.86
C ILE A 529 -11.74 27.27 -4.33
N ASP A 530 -11.47 25.99 -4.62
CA ASP A 530 -11.34 25.47 -5.99
C ASP A 530 -12.68 24.88 -6.47
N GLY A 531 -13.12 25.24 -7.67
CA GLY A 531 -14.31 24.66 -8.32
C GLY A 531 -13.95 23.72 -9.47
N LEU A 532 -14.80 22.73 -9.75
CA LEU A 532 -14.57 21.69 -10.76
C LEU A 532 -15.55 21.82 -11.94
N ILE A 533 -15.04 22.01 -13.15
CA ILE A 533 -15.80 21.80 -14.39
C ILE A 533 -15.64 20.35 -14.81
N HIS A 534 -16.74 19.60 -14.95
CA HIS A 534 -16.70 18.24 -15.48
C HIS A 534 -16.46 18.25 -17.00
N ILE A 535 -15.84 17.21 -17.57
CA ILE A 535 -15.53 17.15 -19.01
C ILE A 535 -16.77 17.34 -19.92
N SER A 536 -17.93 16.86 -19.48
CA SER A 536 -19.23 17.06 -20.18
C SER A 536 -19.76 18.50 -20.17
N GLU A 537 -19.21 19.35 -19.31
CA GLU A 537 -19.64 20.74 -19.06
C GLU A 537 -18.63 21.79 -19.56
N LEU A 538 -17.52 21.34 -20.18
CA LEU A 538 -16.53 22.20 -20.81
C LEU A 538 -17.01 22.81 -22.13
N ALA A 539 -17.77 22.06 -22.94
CA ALA A 539 -18.26 22.52 -24.24
C ALA A 539 -19.59 21.87 -24.63
N ALA A 540 -20.27 22.45 -25.62
CA ALA A 540 -21.51 21.89 -26.18
C ALA A 540 -21.27 20.68 -27.12
N HIS A 541 -20.04 20.45 -27.57
CA HIS A 541 -19.62 19.32 -28.38
C HIS A 541 -18.85 18.28 -27.55
N ARG A 542 -18.62 17.08 -28.11
CA ARG A 542 -17.95 15.98 -27.40
C ARG A 542 -16.43 16.17 -27.37
N VAL A 543 -15.92 16.59 -26.22
CA VAL A 543 -14.48 16.75 -25.92
C VAL A 543 -13.86 15.39 -25.53
N GLN A 544 -12.65 15.08 -25.99
CA GLN A 544 -11.92 13.89 -25.52
C GLN A 544 -10.91 14.20 -24.42
N HIS A 545 -10.22 15.35 -24.51
CA HIS A 545 -9.33 15.84 -23.47
C HIS A 545 -9.61 17.31 -23.11
N PRO A 546 -9.73 17.68 -21.81
CA PRO A 546 -9.99 19.07 -21.40
C PRO A 546 -9.00 20.12 -21.94
N SER A 547 -7.76 19.71 -22.24
CA SER A 547 -6.73 20.54 -22.87
C SER A 547 -7.06 20.97 -24.31
N GLU A 548 -8.09 20.40 -24.94
CA GLU A 548 -8.62 20.83 -26.24
C GLU A 548 -9.47 22.12 -26.13
N VAL A 549 -9.95 22.46 -24.94
CA VAL A 549 -10.91 23.55 -24.71
C VAL A 549 -10.38 24.62 -23.74
N VAL A 550 -9.54 24.24 -22.76
CA VAL A 550 -9.00 25.16 -21.75
C VAL A 550 -7.55 24.84 -21.40
N SER A 551 -6.73 25.88 -21.23
CA SER A 551 -5.32 25.78 -20.86
C SER A 551 -5.08 26.09 -19.37
N VAL A 552 -4.04 25.48 -18.78
CA VAL A 552 -3.63 25.84 -17.40
C VAL A 552 -3.14 27.29 -17.37
N GLY A 553 -3.67 28.09 -16.45
CA GLY A 553 -3.44 29.54 -16.33
C GLY A 553 -4.45 30.41 -17.07
N GLU A 554 -5.30 29.84 -17.93
CA GLU A 554 -6.33 30.59 -18.66
C GLU A 554 -7.47 31.03 -17.74
N THR A 555 -7.93 32.28 -17.86
CA THR A 555 -9.05 32.79 -17.05
C THR A 555 -10.37 32.53 -17.76
N VAL A 556 -11.22 31.70 -17.15
CA VAL A 556 -12.49 31.25 -17.73
C VAL A 556 -13.69 31.76 -16.92
N THR A 557 -14.77 32.12 -17.62
CA THR A 557 -16.04 32.56 -17.04
C THR A 557 -17.04 31.40 -17.07
N VAL A 558 -17.57 31.02 -15.90
CA VAL A 558 -18.30 29.77 -15.68
C VAL A 558 -19.47 29.94 -14.72
N LEU A 559 -20.52 29.14 -14.93
CA LEU A 559 -21.74 29.12 -14.12
C LEU A 559 -21.59 28.10 -12.97
N VAL A 560 -22.01 28.48 -11.76
CA VAL A 560 -22.12 27.56 -10.62
C VAL A 560 -23.35 26.66 -10.78
N LEU A 561 -23.14 25.36 -10.97
CA LEU A 561 -24.21 24.36 -11.09
C LEU A 561 -24.67 23.81 -9.73
N ASP A 562 -23.74 23.61 -8.80
CA ASP A 562 -24.01 22.99 -7.49
C ASP A 562 -22.94 23.38 -6.46
N VAL A 563 -23.31 23.43 -5.18
CA VAL A 563 -22.45 23.83 -4.06
C VAL A 563 -22.66 22.87 -2.87
N ASP A 564 -21.82 21.84 -2.79
CA ASP A 564 -21.80 20.91 -1.66
C ASP A 564 -21.03 21.53 -0.48
N THR A 565 -21.78 22.15 0.43
CA THR A 565 -21.26 22.80 1.64
C THR A 565 -20.76 21.81 2.71
N VAL A 566 -21.08 20.51 2.60
CA VAL A 566 -20.64 19.47 3.54
C VAL A 566 -19.30 18.87 3.11
N ARG A 567 -19.07 18.76 1.80
CA ARG A 567 -17.81 18.26 1.22
C ARG A 567 -16.85 19.34 0.73
N GLU A 568 -17.23 20.62 0.87
CA GLU A 568 -16.50 21.80 0.37
C GLU A 568 -16.22 21.74 -1.14
N ARG A 569 -17.22 21.36 -1.95
CA ARG A 569 -17.07 21.21 -3.42
C ARG A 569 -18.04 22.08 -4.19
N ILE A 570 -17.54 22.70 -5.26
CA ILE A 570 -18.35 23.50 -6.20
C ILE A 570 -18.27 22.85 -7.58
N SER A 571 -19.43 22.61 -8.20
CA SER A 571 -19.53 22.14 -9.58
C SER A 571 -19.78 23.33 -10.51
N LEU A 572 -19.00 23.44 -11.57
CA LEU A 572 -18.99 24.57 -12.51
C LEU A 572 -19.31 24.08 -13.93
N SER A 573 -19.87 24.97 -14.78
CA SER A 573 -20.09 24.73 -16.21
C SER A 573 -19.66 25.92 -17.04
N LEU A 574 -18.88 25.65 -18.09
CA LEU A 574 -18.46 26.63 -19.10
C LEU A 574 -19.47 26.68 -20.25
N LYS A 575 -20.04 25.51 -20.57
CA LYS A 575 -21.14 25.34 -21.52
C LYS A 575 -22.35 26.21 -21.17
N ALA A 576 -22.78 26.24 -19.91
CA ALA A 576 -23.99 26.94 -19.50
C ALA A 576 -23.90 28.46 -19.68
N THR A 577 -22.72 29.06 -19.48
CA THR A 577 -22.44 30.48 -19.76
C THR A 577 -22.56 30.79 -21.25
N THR A 578 -22.03 29.91 -22.11
CA THR A 578 -22.04 30.07 -23.58
C THR A 578 -23.48 30.01 -24.15
N SER A 579 -24.39 29.28 -23.50
CA SER A 579 -25.80 29.20 -23.90
C SER A 579 -26.69 30.37 -23.41
N ALA A 580 -26.18 31.27 -22.57
CA ALA A 580 -26.99 32.35 -21.99
C ALA A 580 -27.40 33.44 -22.99
N ASP A 581 -26.67 33.59 -24.10
CA ASP A 581 -27.02 34.50 -25.22
C ASP A 581 -28.08 33.93 -26.18
N SER A 582 -28.66 32.76 -25.88
CA SER A 582 -29.73 32.15 -26.69
C SER A 582 -30.81 31.48 -25.83
N ALA A 583 -31.95 32.14 -25.68
CA ALA A 583 -33.13 31.65 -24.94
C ALA A 583 -34.28 31.27 -25.90
N PRO A 584 -35.32 30.50 -25.49
CA PRO A 584 -35.49 29.74 -24.24
C PRO A 584 -36.04 28.29 -24.37
N ASN A 585 -36.11 27.61 -23.22
CA ASN A 585 -37.17 26.65 -22.79
C ASN A 585 -37.12 25.15 -23.22
N GLN A 586 -36.76 24.28 -22.26
CA GLN A 586 -37.56 23.09 -21.85
C GLN A 586 -36.97 22.42 -20.58
N PRO A 587 -37.80 21.79 -19.71
CA PRO A 587 -37.33 21.13 -18.47
C PRO A 587 -36.75 19.72 -18.72
N ALA A 588 -35.96 19.24 -17.75
CA ALA A 588 -35.21 17.98 -17.83
C ALA A 588 -36.10 16.71 -17.74
N PRO A 589 -35.71 15.60 -18.40
CA PRO A 589 -36.33 14.29 -18.19
C PRO A 589 -35.76 13.58 -16.96
N GLU A 590 -36.64 12.88 -16.24
CA GLU A 590 -36.32 12.12 -15.03
C GLU A 590 -35.56 10.81 -15.29
N SER A 591 -34.84 10.33 -14.27
CA SER A 591 -34.12 9.05 -14.24
C SER A 591 -35.06 7.83 -14.28
N PRO A 592 -34.74 6.76 -15.05
CA PRO A 592 -35.45 5.49 -14.94
C PRO A 592 -34.59 4.31 -14.42
N THR A 593 -35.16 3.54 -13.50
CA THR A 593 -34.75 2.19 -13.08
C THR A 593 -35.99 1.45 -12.55
N PRO A 594 -36.08 0.11 -12.59
CA PRO A 594 -35.74 -0.82 -13.67
C PRO A 594 -36.96 -1.72 -14.07
N SER A 595 -36.74 -2.62 -15.04
CA SER A 595 -37.57 -3.81 -15.36
C SER A 595 -38.85 -3.59 -16.21
N GLN A 596 -38.87 -4.13 -17.44
CA GLN A 596 -39.48 -5.45 -17.70
C GLN A 596 -39.29 -5.98 -19.15
N ARG A 597 -38.98 -7.27 -19.22
CA ARG A 597 -39.34 -8.29 -20.25
C ARG A 597 -39.60 -7.91 -21.73
N LYS A 598 -38.76 -8.55 -22.57
CA LYS A 598 -39.10 -9.48 -23.69
C LYS A 598 -39.44 -8.96 -25.11
N HIS A 599 -38.92 -9.77 -26.05
CA HIS A 599 -39.33 -10.05 -27.43
C HIS A 599 -39.15 -8.98 -28.52
N ARG A 600 -38.11 -9.22 -29.33
CA ARG A 600 -37.95 -8.79 -30.72
C ARG A 600 -38.21 -10.00 -31.63
N PRO A 601 -39.08 -9.94 -32.64
CA PRO A 601 -39.17 -10.93 -33.70
C PRO A 601 -38.48 -10.43 -34.99
N LYS A 602 -37.74 -11.34 -35.64
CA LYS A 602 -37.02 -11.20 -36.92
C LYS A 602 -35.84 -10.21 -36.93
#